data_AF-A0A831SHZ8-F1
#
_entry.id   AF-A0A831SHZ8-F1
#
_cell.length_a   1.000
_cell.length_b   1.000
_cell.length_c   1.000
_cell.angle_alpha   90.00
_cell.angle_beta   90.00
_cell.angle_gamma   90.00
#
_symmetry.space_group_name_H-M   'P 1'
#
loop_
_entity.id
_entity.type
_entity.pdbx_description
1 polymer ?
#
loop_
_entity_poly.entity_id
_entity_poly.type
_entity_poly.pdbx_seq_one_letter_code
_entity_poly.pdbx_strand_id
1 'polypeptide(L)'
;KLYFSGGRGYHCHVLDPKVFQLDSSERREIVDYIIGRDLNENEIFRERIIETFTIRGRKMPKKRLEMPRPNEPGWRGRIGRGIATIIRDVIDNNVEGLKKYGIKEKDIERLRKELTGERVRRILEDGIVDQSPYIRRFFLKAAIQKAAVLSMAGETDEPVTCDVKRLIRLPTSLHGKTGLKVCEIDIDRIDDFDPLYDAVVLGDDPIDIELSSKLEIKMRGERFSLSKGRQRVPEFLAVLLVGRGMAKIIYK
;
A
#
# COMPACT_ATOMS: atom_id res chain seq x y z
N LYS A 1 -15.68 -6.30 4.55
CA LYS A 1 -16.23 -6.16 3.18
C LYS A 1 -15.48 -5.08 2.44
N LEU A 2 -15.12 -5.30 1.18
CA LEU A 2 -14.36 -4.35 0.36
C LEU A 2 -15.27 -3.77 -0.73
N TYR A 3 -15.14 -2.48 -1.01
CA TYR A 3 -15.92 -1.80 -2.03
C TYR A 3 -15.05 -0.90 -2.89
N PHE A 4 -15.25 -0.91 -4.21
CA PHE A 4 -14.82 0.21 -5.05
C PHE A 4 -15.75 1.39 -4.80
N SER A 5 -15.20 2.56 -4.47
CA SER A 5 -15.96 3.77 -4.12
C SER A 5 -16.76 4.37 -5.27
N GLY A 6 -16.58 3.87 -6.50
CA GLY A 6 -17.03 4.50 -7.74
C GLY A 6 -16.12 5.66 -8.19
N GLY A 7 -15.14 6.05 -7.38
CA GLY A 7 -14.28 7.22 -7.60
C GLY A 7 -12.83 6.85 -7.92
N ARG A 8 -11.94 7.14 -6.97
CA ARG A 8 -10.47 6.98 -7.11
C ARG A 8 -9.87 6.00 -6.09
N GLY A 9 -10.70 5.28 -5.35
CA GLY A 9 -10.23 4.42 -4.28
C GLY A 9 -11.26 3.40 -3.83
N TYR A 10 -10.93 2.74 -2.72
CA TYR A 10 -11.69 1.64 -2.17
C TYR A 10 -12.08 1.93 -0.72
N HIS A 11 -13.18 1.34 -0.26
CA HIS A 11 -13.60 1.39 1.13
C HIS A 11 -13.58 -0.02 1.72
N CYS A 12 -12.97 -0.18 2.88
CA CYS A 12 -13.04 -1.40 3.67
C CYS A 12 -14.00 -1.18 4.84
N HIS A 13 -15.08 -1.96 4.89
CA HIS A 13 -16.04 -1.93 5.99
C HIS A 13 -15.82 -3.14 6.91
N VAL A 14 -15.54 -2.88 8.18
CA VAL A 14 -15.45 -3.90 9.24
C VAL A 14 -16.80 -3.96 9.95
N LEU A 15 -17.48 -5.10 9.85
CA LEU A 15 -18.84 -5.30 10.37
C LEU A 15 -18.87 -6.19 11.63
N ASP A 16 -17.72 -6.37 12.29
CA ASP A 16 -17.65 -7.14 13.53
C ASP A 16 -18.29 -6.35 14.68
N PRO A 17 -19.29 -6.89 15.41
CA PRO A 17 -19.92 -6.20 16.52
C PRO A 17 -18.95 -5.69 17.59
N LYS A 18 -17.78 -6.32 17.74
CA LYS A 18 -16.73 -5.91 18.69
C LYS A 18 -16.20 -4.50 18.41
N VAL A 19 -16.29 -4.01 17.17
CA VAL A 19 -15.77 -2.68 16.80
C VAL A 19 -16.83 -1.59 16.76
N PHE A 20 -18.10 -1.90 17.07
CA PHE A 20 -19.20 -0.94 16.95
C PHE A 20 -19.19 0.14 18.04
N GLN A 21 -18.73 -0.23 19.25
CA GLN A 21 -18.67 0.69 20.39
C GLN A 21 -17.42 1.57 20.41
N LEU A 22 -16.49 1.35 19.48
CA LEU A 22 -15.25 2.12 19.45
C LEU A 22 -15.51 3.60 19.17
N ASP A 23 -14.96 4.45 20.03
CA ASP A 23 -15.03 5.89 19.89
C ASP A 23 -14.02 6.42 18.85
N SER A 24 -13.98 7.75 18.67
CA SER A 24 -13.10 8.38 17.68
C SER A 24 -11.62 8.22 18.02
N SER A 25 -11.25 8.25 19.30
CA SER A 25 -9.86 8.03 19.75
C SER A 25 -9.44 6.58 19.56
N GLU A 26 -10.26 5.62 19.95
CA GLU A 26 -9.96 4.19 19.80
C GLU A 26 -9.85 3.79 18.32
N ARG A 27 -10.68 4.38 17.45
CA ARG A 27 -10.55 4.22 15.99
C ARG A 27 -9.26 4.83 15.47
N ARG A 28 -8.81 5.97 16.03
CA ARG A 28 -7.52 6.57 15.67
C ARG A 28 -6.36 5.65 16.01
N GLU A 29 -6.37 5.01 17.18
CA GLU A 29 -5.35 4.01 17.53
C GLU A 29 -5.29 2.85 16.53
N ILE A 30 -6.44 2.40 16.02
CA ILE A 30 -6.49 1.39 14.96
C ILE A 30 -5.89 1.93 13.66
N VAL A 31 -6.22 3.16 13.26
CA VAL A 31 -5.61 3.81 12.09
C VAL A 31 -4.10 3.87 12.26
N ASP A 32 -3.63 4.37 13.40
CA ASP A 32 -2.23 4.51 13.76
C ASP A 32 -1.50 3.17 13.67
N TYR A 33 -2.12 2.10 14.18
CA TYR A 33 -1.59 0.75 13.98
C TYR A 33 -1.57 0.33 12.50
N ILE A 34 -2.63 0.58 11.71
CA ILE A 34 -2.68 0.20 10.29
C ILE A 34 -1.59 0.92 9.49
N ILE A 35 -1.36 2.20 9.77
CA ILE A 35 -0.31 3.03 9.15
C ILE A 35 1.02 2.97 9.92
N GLY A 36 1.18 2.05 10.88
CA GLY A 36 2.45 1.89 11.59
C GLY A 36 3.01 3.21 12.18
N ARG A 37 2.13 4.11 12.62
CA ARG A 37 2.51 5.30 13.39
C ARG A 37 3.11 4.82 14.72
N ASP A 38 4.14 5.52 15.19
CA ASP A 38 4.82 5.24 16.45
C ASP A 38 5.46 3.85 16.59
N LEU A 39 5.80 3.22 15.46
CA LEU A 39 6.57 1.97 15.47
C LEU A 39 7.93 2.15 16.14
N ASN A 40 8.12 1.46 17.27
CA ASN A 40 9.34 1.53 18.06
C ASN A 40 10.39 0.51 17.57
N GLU A 41 11.61 0.98 17.32
CA GLU A 41 12.74 0.13 16.92
C GLU A 41 12.99 -1.01 17.90
N ASN A 42 12.84 -0.78 19.20
CA ASN A 42 13.07 -1.79 20.24
C ASN A 42 11.97 -2.87 20.27
N GLU A 43 10.79 -2.59 19.72
CA GLU A 43 9.72 -3.57 19.56
C GLU A 43 9.89 -4.37 18.25
N ILE A 44 10.45 -3.75 17.22
CA ILE A 44 10.72 -4.37 15.92
C ILE A 44 12.00 -5.23 15.97
N PHE A 45 13.01 -4.81 16.71
CA PHE A 45 14.29 -5.50 16.84
C PHE A 45 14.49 -5.93 18.29
N ARG A 46 14.58 -7.24 18.52
CA ARG A 46 14.73 -7.77 19.88
C ARG A 46 16.19 -7.86 20.24
N GLU A 47 16.55 -7.30 21.38
CA GLU A 47 17.84 -7.59 22.00
C GLU A 47 17.73 -8.87 22.81
N ARG A 48 18.47 -9.91 22.41
CA ARG A 48 18.57 -11.16 23.17
C ARG A 48 19.92 -11.24 23.88
N ILE A 49 19.90 -11.45 25.19
CA ILE A 49 21.14 -11.73 25.94
C ILE A 49 21.58 -13.15 25.59
N ILE A 50 22.75 -13.28 24.95
CA ILE A 50 23.31 -14.59 24.61
C ILE A 50 24.17 -15.11 25.77
N GLU A 51 24.95 -14.22 26.37
CA GLU A 51 26.01 -14.58 27.30
C GLU A 51 26.25 -13.41 28.26
N THR A 52 26.67 -13.68 29.49
CA THR A 52 27.06 -12.64 30.45
C THR A 52 28.51 -12.84 30.82
N PHE A 53 29.36 -11.88 30.49
CA PHE A 53 30.78 -11.94 30.78
C PHE A 53 31.13 -10.95 31.90
N THR A 54 32.17 -11.26 32.67
CA THR A 54 32.63 -10.37 33.76
C THR A 54 33.89 -9.64 33.32
N ILE A 55 33.82 -8.30 33.26
CA ILE A 55 34.97 -7.44 33.00
C ILE A 55 35.19 -6.58 34.24
N ARG A 56 36.40 -6.64 34.83
CA ARG A 56 36.80 -5.85 36.01
C ARG A 56 35.76 -5.93 37.16
N GLY A 57 35.27 -7.14 37.45
CA GLY A 57 34.28 -7.39 38.51
C GLY A 57 32.84 -6.96 38.20
N ARG A 58 32.56 -6.38 37.03
CA ARG A 58 31.20 -6.04 36.59
C ARG A 58 30.68 -7.07 35.58
N LYS A 59 29.48 -7.60 35.81
CA LYS A 59 28.75 -8.44 34.86
C LYS A 59 28.23 -7.59 33.70
N MET A 60 28.59 -7.94 32.48
CA MET A 60 28.16 -7.27 31.26
C MET A 60 27.43 -8.26 30.33
N PRO A 61 26.20 -7.96 29.90
CA PRO A 61 25.46 -8.82 28.97
C PRO A 61 25.96 -8.64 27.53
N LYS A 62 26.29 -9.74 26.87
CA LYS A 62 26.46 -9.84 25.42
C LYS A 62 25.09 -9.90 24.79
N LYS A 63 24.66 -8.81 24.19
CA LYS A 63 23.37 -8.71 23.50
C LYS A 63 23.52 -9.03 22.01
N ARG A 64 22.56 -9.78 21.48
CA ARG A 64 22.33 -10.02 20.05
C ARG A 64 21.17 -9.17 19.58
N LEU A 65 21.25 -8.56 18.41
CA LEU A 65 20.08 -8.01 17.75
C LEU A 65 19.46 -9.09 16.85
N GLU A 66 18.23 -9.48 17.19
CA GLU A 66 17.41 -10.36 16.38
C GLU A 66 16.44 -9.53 15.54
N MET A 67 16.53 -9.74 14.23
CA MET A 67 15.63 -9.17 13.24
C MET A 67 14.26 -9.87 13.27
N PRO A 68 13.18 -9.18 12.86
CA PRO A 68 11.88 -9.82 12.81
C PRO A 68 11.79 -10.83 11.67
N ARG A 69 11.18 -11.98 11.94
CA ARG A 69 11.02 -13.06 10.95
C ARG A 69 9.75 -12.87 10.12
N PRO A 70 9.72 -13.28 8.85
CA PRO A 70 8.56 -13.14 7.97
C PRO A 70 7.26 -13.79 8.46
N ASN A 71 7.37 -14.84 9.30
CA ASN A 71 6.25 -15.59 9.85
C ASN A 71 5.76 -15.08 11.21
N GLU A 72 6.40 -14.06 11.79
CA GLU A 72 5.91 -13.45 13.02
C GLU A 72 4.56 -12.74 12.78
N PRO A 73 3.71 -12.61 13.82
CA PRO A 73 2.48 -11.83 13.71
C PRO A 73 2.76 -10.33 13.67
N GLY A 74 1.72 -9.57 13.30
CA GLY A 74 1.71 -8.11 13.37
C GLY A 74 2.79 -7.42 12.53
N TRP A 75 3.26 -6.25 13.00
CA TRP A 75 4.24 -5.43 12.31
C TRP A 75 5.61 -6.07 12.17
N ARG A 76 6.03 -6.87 13.15
CA ARG A 76 7.28 -7.65 13.06
C ARG A 76 7.26 -8.52 11.80
N GLY A 77 6.21 -9.32 11.61
CA GLY A 77 6.05 -10.11 10.39
C GLY A 77 6.04 -9.30 9.10
N ARG A 78 5.30 -8.18 9.08
CA ARG A 78 5.21 -7.28 7.90
C ARG A 78 6.59 -6.74 7.51
N ILE A 79 7.36 -6.29 8.50
CA ILE A 79 8.72 -5.78 8.32
C ILE A 79 9.66 -6.93 7.91
N GLY A 80 9.57 -8.10 8.55
CA GLY A 80 10.35 -9.28 8.20
C GLY A 80 10.15 -9.72 6.76
N ARG A 81 8.89 -9.80 6.29
CA ARG A 81 8.56 -10.07 4.87
C ARG A 81 9.14 -8.99 3.97
N GLY A 82 9.03 -7.72 4.37
CA GLY A 82 9.58 -6.60 3.64
C GLY A 82 11.09 -6.68 3.46
N ILE A 83 11.83 -7.04 4.51
CA ILE A 83 13.27 -7.23 4.45
C ILE A 83 13.63 -8.45 3.59
N ALA A 84 12.90 -9.55 3.73
CA ALA A 84 13.08 -10.73 2.90
C ALA A 84 12.88 -10.43 1.41
N THR A 85 11.93 -9.55 1.05
CA THR A 85 11.77 -9.07 -0.33
C THR A 85 13.00 -8.27 -0.79
N ILE A 86 13.51 -7.34 0.03
CA ILE A 86 14.72 -6.56 -0.32
C ILE A 86 15.92 -7.49 -0.55
N ILE A 87 16.12 -8.48 0.33
CA ILE A 87 17.21 -9.44 0.19
C ILE A 87 17.08 -10.23 -1.12
N ARG A 88 15.87 -10.71 -1.44
CA ARG A 88 15.59 -11.40 -2.71
C ARG A 88 15.86 -10.50 -3.90
N ASP A 89 15.37 -9.27 -3.92
CA ASP A 89 15.63 -8.33 -5.01
C ASP A 89 17.12 -8.00 -5.18
N VAL A 90 17.91 -7.98 -4.10
CA VAL A 90 19.37 -7.84 -4.19
C VAL A 90 20.02 -9.06 -4.84
N ILE A 91 19.59 -10.27 -4.48
CA ILE A 91 20.07 -11.54 -5.03
C ILE A 91 19.70 -11.67 -6.51
N ASP A 92 18.46 -11.34 -6.85
CA ASP A 92 17.88 -11.43 -8.20
C ASP A 92 18.31 -10.27 -9.12
N ASN A 93 19.17 -9.36 -8.63
CA ASN A 93 19.65 -8.19 -9.36
C ASN A 93 18.52 -7.23 -9.82
N ASN A 94 17.41 -7.17 -9.09
CA ASN A 94 16.25 -6.31 -9.37
C ASN A 94 16.48 -4.86 -8.90
N VAL A 95 17.35 -4.12 -9.61
CA VAL A 95 17.71 -2.73 -9.28
C VAL A 95 16.49 -1.80 -9.31
N GLU A 96 15.57 -1.99 -10.25
CA GLU A 96 14.38 -1.16 -10.38
C GLU A 96 13.43 -1.31 -9.17
N GLY A 97 13.20 -2.55 -8.71
CA GLY A 97 12.44 -2.83 -7.49
C GLY A 97 13.07 -2.19 -6.25
N LEU A 98 14.39 -2.32 -6.10
CA LEU A 98 15.13 -1.71 -4.99
C LEU A 98 15.05 -0.18 -4.98
N LYS A 99 15.10 0.45 -6.16
CA LYS A 99 14.91 1.91 -6.32
C LYS A 99 13.49 2.34 -5.94
N LYS A 100 12.47 1.56 -6.27
CA LYS A 100 11.07 1.80 -5.84
C LYS A 100 10.94 1.81 -4.31
N TYR A 101 11.80 1.08 -3.60
CA TYR A 101 11.88 1.13 -2.13
C TYR A 101 12.76 2.27 -1.58
N GLY A 102 13.26 3.17 -2.42
CA GLY A 102 14.12 4.29 -2.01
C GLY A 102 15.56 3.92 -1.68
N ILE A 103 16.01 2.71 -2.07
CA ILE A 103 17.39 2.25 -1.84
C ILE A 103 18.30 2.83 -2.92
N LYS A 104 19.40 3.47 -2.51
CA LYS A 104 20.35 4.11 -3.43
C LYS A 104 21.29 3.08 -4.06
N GLU A 105 21.76 3.35 -5.27
CA GLU A 105 22.66 2.45 -6.03
C GLU A 105 23.90 2.03 -5.20
N LYS A 106 24.54 2.98 -4.51
CA LYS A 106 25.69 2.71 -3.62
C LYS A 106 25.38 1.70 -2.50
N ASP A 107 24.15 1.70 -2.00
CA ASP A 107 23.72 0.80 -0.95
C ASP A 107 23.42 -0.59 -1.55
N ILE A 108 22.85 -0.64 -2.75
CA ILE A 108 22.65 -1.90 -3.51
C ILE A 108 23.99 -2.60 -3.76
N GLU A 109 24.98 -1.89 -4.30
CA GLU A 109 26.32 -2.44 -4.55
C GLU A 109 26.97 -2.98 -3.28
N ARG A 110 26.82 -2.26 -2.16
CA ARG A 110 27.37 -2.68 -0.88
C ARG A 110 26.65 -3.89 -0.31
N LEU A 111 25.32 -3.94 -0.40
CA LEU A 111 24.54 -5.10 0.02
C LEU A 111 24.92 -6.35 -0.76
N ARG A 112 25.16 -6.25 -2.08
CA ARG A 112 25.62 -7.38 -2.89
C ARG A 112 26.94 -7.96 -2.41
N LYS A 113 27.88 -7.10 -2.02
CA LYS A 113 29.18 -7.53 -1.48
C LYS A 113 29.04 -8.17 -0.10
N GLU A 114 28.12 -7.70 0.72
CA GLU A 114 28.00 -8.14 2.11
C GLU A 114 27.00 -9.31 2.31
N LEU A 115 26.00 -9.50 1.46
CA LEU A 115 24.98 -10.56 1.56
C LEU A 115 25.45 -11.87 0.91
N THR A 116 26.42 -12.54 1.54
CA THR A 116 26.81 -13.90 1.14
C THR A 116 25.69 -14.91 1.38
N GLY A 117 25.69 -16.05 0.66
CA GLY A 117 24.64 -17.08 0.83
C GLY A 117 24.48 -17.59 2.27
N GLU A 118 25.58 -17.71 3.02
CA GLU A 118 25.54 -18.06 4.45
C GLU A 118 24.89 -16.96 5.30
N ARG A 119 25.19 -15.68 5.03
CA ARG A 119 24.58 -14.54 5.72
C ARG A 119 23.10 -14.45 5.42
N VAL A 120 22.70 -14.60 4.15
CA VAL A 120 21.30 -14.61 3.73
C VAL A 120 20.53 -15.70 4.48
N ARG A 121 21.06 -16.92 4.52
CA ARG A 121 20.44 -18.03 5.27
C ARG A 121 20.22 -17.68 6.74
N ARG A 122 21.26 -17.23 7.43
CA ARG A 122 21.18 -16.82 8.85
C ARG A 122 20.23 -15.65 9.08
N ILE A 123 20.11 -14.71 8.14
CA ILE A 123 19.17 -13.59 8.28
C ILE A 123 17.73 -14.07 8.11
N LEU A 124 17.45 -14.90 7.10
CA LEU A 124 16.09 -15.34 6.78
C LEU A 124 15.57 -16.44 7.70
N GLU A 125 16.41 -17.41 8.07
CA GLU A 125 16.04 -18.56 8.91
C GLU A 125 16.18 -18.23 10.40
N ASP A 126 17.32 -17.65 10.80
CA ASP A 126 17.63 -17.43 12.22
C ASP A 126 17.27 -16.01 12.71
N GLY A 127 17.13 -15.04 11.80
CA GLY A 127 16.93 -13.63 12.15
C GLY A 127 18.21 -12.92 12.61
N ILE A 128 19.40 -13.44 12.29
CA ILE A 128 20.67 -12.96 12.85
C ILE A 128 21.35 -11.94 11.92
N VAL A 129 21.43 -10.68 12.36
CA VAL A 129 22.03 -9.57 11.59
C VAL A 129 23.36 -9.03 12.11
N ASP A 130 23.85 -9.52 13.25
CA ASP A 130 25.06 -8.98 13.91
C ASP A 130 26.39 -9.26 13.20
N GLN A 131 26.33 -9.90 12.03
CA GLN A 131 27.51 -10.31 11.26
C GLN A 131 28.17 -9.15 10.51
N SER A 132 27.48 -8.00 10.37
CA SER A 132 28.06 -6.77 9.83
C SER A 132 27.41 -5.54 10.46
N PRO A 133 28.20 -4.58 10.96
CA PRO A 133 27.69 -3.29 11.43
C PRO A 133 26.94 -2.51 10.33
N TYR A 134 27.29 -2.71 9.06
CA TYR A 134 26.57 -2.10 7.95
C TYR A 134 25.23 -2.78 7.71
N ILE A 135 25.18 -4.11 7.58
CA ILE A 135 23.92 -4.87 7.42
C ILE A 135 22.95 -4.53 8.54
N ARG A 136 23.44 -4.51 9.79
CA ARG A 136 22.65 -4.15 10.95
C ARG A 136 22.06 -2.74 10.82
N ARG A 137 22.88 -1.72 10.56
CA ARG A 137 22.42 -0.33 10.40
C ARG A 137 21.51 -0.16 9.18
N PHE A 138 21.82 -0.84 8.09
CA PHE A 138 21.04 -0.79 6.87
C PHE A 138 19.65 -1.36 7.10
N PHE A 139 19.52 -2.57 7.66
CA PHE A 139 18.20 -3.17 7.88
C PHE A 139 17.43 -2.51 9.01
N LEU A 140 18.09 -1.96 10.03
CA LEU A 140 17.43 -1.06 11.00
C LEU A 140 16.79 0.13 10.27
N LYS A 141 17.57 0.85 9.47
CA LYS A 141 17.08 2.00 8.71
C LYS A 141 16.04 1.62 7.65
N ALA A 142 16.26 0.53 6.93
CA ALA A 142 15.37 0.03 5.90
C ALA A 142 14.08 -0.52 6.49
N ALA A 143 14.07 -1.07 7.69
CA ALA A 143 12.85 -1.47 8.40
C ALA A 143 12.00 -0.25 8.76
N ILE A 144 12.61 0.83 9.24
CA ILE A 144 11.91 2.09 9.54
C ILE A 144 11.37 2.72 8.26
N GLN A 145 12.20 2.80 7.22
CA GLN A 145 11.78 3.31 5.91
C GLN A 145 10.70 2.43 5.29
N LYS A 146 10.80 1.10 5.41
CA LYS A 146 9.79 0.18 4.86
C LYS A 146 8.53 0.14 5.70
N ALA A 147 8.60 0.31 7.01
CA ALA A 147 7.44 0.58 7.85
C ALA A 147 6.73 1.86 7.38
N ALA A 148 7.49 2.93 7.14
CA ALA A 148 6.98 4.19 6.57
C ALA A 148 6.43 4.04 5.14
N VAL A 149 7.03 3.19 4.29
CA VAL A 149 6.55 2.97 2.91
C VAL A 149 5.34 2.02 2.89
N LEU A 150 5.33 0.97 3.72
CA LEU A 150 4.18 0.06 3.87
C LEU A 150 2.99 0.78 4.49
N SER A 151 3.24 1.78 5.35
CA SER A 151 2.19 2.63 5.89
C SER A 151 1.71 3.69 4.92
N MET A 152 2.60 4.27 4.12
CA MET A 152 2.21 5.14 3.00
C MET A 152 1.44 4.38 1.92
N ALA A 153 1.70 3.09 1.72
CA ALA A 153 0.94 2.25 0.78
C ALA A 153 -0.53 2.06 1.19
N GLY A 154 -0.85 2.33 2.46
CA GLY A 154 -2.21 2.42 2.98
C GLY A 154 -2.54 3.85 3.33
N GLU A 155 -2.66 4.74 2.33
CA GLU A 155 -3.33 6.06 2.44
C GLU A 155 -4.79 5.88 2.88
N THR A 156 -4.96 5.38 4.11
CA THR A 156 -6.23 5.36 4.79
C THR A 156 -6.50 6.81 5.14
N ASP A 157 -7.59 7.35 4.62
CA ASP A 157 -8.07 8.68 4.98
C ASP A 157 -8.45 8.64 6.47
N GLU A 158 -7.50 9.01 7.35
CA GLU A 158 -7.65 8.97 8.81
C GLU A 158 -8.98 9.63 9.27
N PRO A 159 -9.34 10.83 8.77
CA PRO A 159 -10.66 11.43 9.02
C PRO A 159 -11.86 10.53 8.74
N VAL A 160 -11.80 9.67 7.72
CA VAL A 160 -12.91 8.76 7.36
C VAL A 160 -13.09 7.67 8.40
N THR A 161 -12.00 7.18 8.98
CA THR A 161 -12.04 6.06 9.94
C THR A 161 -12.39 6.53 11.35
N CYS A 162 -11.89 7.71 11.75
CA CYS A 162 -12.11 8.25 13.10
C CYS A 162 -13.50 8.87 13.29
N ASP A 163 -14.22 9.21 12.21
CA ASP A 163 -15.56 9.79 12.27
C ASP A 163 -16.64 8.73 12.50
N VAL A 164 -17.20 8.70 13.72
CA VAL A 164 -18.24 7.74 14.12
C VAL A 164 -19.62 8.02 13.49
N LYS A 165 -19.82 9.18 12.84
CA LYS A 165 -21.09 9.57 12.20
C LYS A 165 -20.94 9.71 10.69
N ARG A 166 -19.94 9.07 10.09
CA ARG A 166 -19.62 9.21 8.67
C ARG A 166 -20.75 8.70 7.78
N LEU A 167 -21.13 9.50 6.79
CA LEU A 167 -21.96 9.02 5.68
C LEU A 167 -21.11 8.18 4.73
N ILE A 168 -21.55 6.95 4.50
CA ILE A 168 -20.91 6.02 3.58
C ILE A 168 -21.72 5.97 2.30
N ARG A 169 -21.02 5.94 1.16
CA ARG A 169 -21.68 5.81 -0.14
C ARG A 169 -22.40 4.46 -0.22
N LEU A 170 -23.67 4.50 -0.63
CA LEU A 170 -24.50 3.30 -0.74
C LEU A 170 -23.89 2.33 -1.76
N PRO A 171 -23.64 1.06 -1.40
CA PRO A 171 -23.27 0.03 -2.38
C PRO A 171 -24.28 -0.01 -3.52
N THR A 172 -23.81 -0.32 -4.73
CA THR A 172 -24.61 -0.33 -5.98
C THR A 172 -25.08 1.03 -6.52
N SER A 173 -24.89 2.13 -5.78
CA SER A 173 -25.17 3.49 -6.30
C SER A 173 -24.17 3.94 -7.36
N LEU A 174 -24.47 5.03 -8.06
CA LEU A 174 -23.54 5.70 -9.00
C LEU A 174 -22.77 6.82 -8.32
N HIS A 175 -21.48 6.92 -8.65
CA HIS A 175 -20.64 8.00 -8.18
C HIS A 175 -20.79 9.24 -9.09
N GLY A 176 -21.28 10.35 -8.55
CA GLY A 176 -21.68 11.53 -9.33
C GLY A 176 -20.59 12.22 -10.17
N LYS A 177 -19.30 12.02 -9.88
CA LYS A 177 -18.18 12.59 -10.69
C LYS A 177 -17.65 11.66 -11.78
N THR A 178 -18.13 10.44 -11.85
CA THR A 178 -17.55 9.40 -12.72
C THR A 178 -18.61 8.58 -13.44
N GLY A 179 -19.85 8.52 -12.95
CA GLY A 179 -20.88 7.63 -13.46
C GLY A 179 -20.60 6.15 -13.19
N LEU A 180 -19.53 5.82 -12.46
CA LEU A 180 -19.18 4.45 -12.13
C LEU A 180 -19.99 3.95 -10.94
N LYS A 181 -20.34 2.67 -10.98
CA LYS A 181 -21.03 1.97 -9.91
C LYS A 181 -20.11 1.73 -8.72
N VAL A 182 -20.68 1.83 -7.52
CA VAL A 182 -20.05 1.36 -6.28
C VAL A 182 -20.18 -0.15 -6.22
N CYS A 183 -19.07 -0.87 -6.41
CA CYS A 183 -19.07 -2.33 -6.50
C CYS A 183 -18.57 -2.94 -5.19
N GLU A 184 -19.28 -3.95 -4.67
CA GLU A 184 -18.71 -4.85 -3.67
C GLU A 184 -17.67 -5.73 -4.37
N ILE A 185 -16.51 -5.90 -3.74
CA ILE A 185 -15.39 -6.66 -4.27
C ILE A 185 -15.04 -7.75 -3.26
N ASP A 186 -14.86 -8.96 -3.75
CA ASP A 186 -14.26 -10.03 -2.97
C ASP A 186 -12.78 -9.73 -2.76
N ILE A 187 -12.31 -9.82 -1.51
CA ILE A 187 -10.93 -9.48 -1.16
C ILE A 187 -9.92 -10.33 -1.93
N ASP A 188 -10.27 -11.58 -2.21
CA ASP A 188 -9.42 -12.52 -2.95
C ASP A 188 -9.37 -12.22 -4.46
N ARG A 189 -10.21 -11.31 -4.95
CA ARG A 189 -10.34 -10.94 -6.37
C ARG A 189 -10.02 -9.47 -6.64
N ILE A 190 -9.40 -8.77 -5.69
CA ILE A 190 -9.07 -7.35 -5.86
C ILE A 190 -8.11 -7.12 -7.04
N ASP A 191 -7.17 -8.04 -7.27
CA ASP A 191 -6.17 -7.93 -8.34
C ASP A 191 -6.77 -8.11 -9.73
N ASP A 192 -7.95 -8.76 -9.83
CA ASP A 192 -8.66 -9.00 -11.08
C ASP A 192 -9.64 -7.86 -11.43
N PHE A 193 -9.94 -6.97 -10.49
CA PHE A 193 -10.98 -5.94 -10.66
C PHE A 193 -10.45 -4.75 -11.49
N ASP A 194 -11.10 -4.47 -12.63
CA ASP A 194 -10.84 -3.29 -13.46
C ASP A 194 -12.00 -2.29 -13.30
N PRO A 195 -11.81 -1.17 -12.58
CA PRO A 195 -12.86 -0.17 -12.37
C PRO A 195 -13.39 0.46 -13.66
N LEU A 196 -12.57 0.53 -14.73
CA LEU A 196 -12.97 1.09 -16.03
C LEU A 196 -13.64 0.05 -16.93
N TYR A 197 -13.86 -1.16 -16.42
CA TYR A 197 -14.61 -2.23 -17.05
C TYR A 197 -15.78 -2.67 -16.16
N ASP A 198 -15.48 -3.21 -14.97
CA ASP A 198 -16.44 -3.86 -14.07
C ASP A 198 -17.43 -2.90 -13.40
N ALA A 199 -17.04 -1.63 -13.22
CA ALA A 199 -17.91 -0.62 -12.60
C ALA A 199 -18.70 0.20 -13.62
N VAL A 200 -18.57 -0.09 -14.91
CA VAL A 200 -19.27 0.60 -16.00
C VAL A 200 -20.63 -0.04 -16.21
N VAL A 201 -21.70 0.71 -15.95
CA VAL A 201 -23.09 0.21 -16.06
C VAL A 201 -23.97 1.01 -17.02
N LEU A 202 -23.47 2.15 -17.51
CA LEU A 202 -24.17 2.96 -18.50
C LEU A 202 -23.98 2.37 -19.90
N GLY A 203 -24.92 2.68 -20.79
CA GLY A 203 -24.94 2.15 -22.15
C GLY A 203 -23.88 2.78 -23.05
N ASP A 204 -23.95 2.44 -24.33
CA ASP A 204 -23.09 2.96 -25.39
C ASP A 204 -23.82 3.89 -26.36
N ASP A 205 -25.00 4.39 -25.96
CA ASP A 205 -25.76 5.34 -26.75
C ASP A 205 -24.89 6.55 -27.14
N PRO A 206 -24.87 6.95 -28.41
CA PRO A 206 -23.91 7.93 -28.89
C PRO A 206 -24.32 9.36 -28.51
N ILE A 207 -23.55 9.98 -27.62
CA ILE A 207 -23.76 11.34 -27.08
C ILE A 207 -22.78 12.33 -27.72
N ASP A 208 -23.30 13.48 -28.15
CA ASP A 208 -22.48 14.61 -28.61
C ASP A 208 -21.94 15.40 -27.39
N ILE A 209 -20.62 15.57 -27.35
CA ILE A 209 -19.93 16.33 -26.32
C ILE A 209 -19.02 17.40 -26.92
N GLU A 210 -18.74 18.43 -26.14
CA GLU A 210 -17.66 19.39 -26.40
C GLU A 210 -16.52 19.14 -25.41
N LEU A 211 -15.38 18.69 -25.91
CA LEU A 211 -14.20 18.33 -25.11
C LEU A 211 -13.23 19.50 -24.97
N SER A 212 -12.74 19.73 -23.76
CA SER A 212 -11.90 20.90 -23.43
C SER A 212 -10.44 20.76 -23.90
N SER A 213 -9.91 19.54 -23.99
CA SER A 213 -8.51 19.24 -24.35
C SER A 213 -8.40 17.86 -24.99
N LYS A 214 -7.32 17.61 -25.76
CA LYS A 214 -7.01 16.26 -26.24
C LYS A 214 -6.92 15.28 -25.05
N LEU A 215 -7.46 14.07 -25.21
CA LEU A 215 -7.41 13.00 -24.21
C LEU A 215 -7.27 11.64 -24.89
N GLU A 216 -6.44 10.77 -24.31
CA GLU A 216 -6.41 9.34 -24.63
C GLU A 216 -6.84 8.55 -23.38
N ILE A 217 -7.82 7.66 -23.53
CA ILE A 217 -8.37 6.87 -22.43
C ILE A 217 -8.76 5.47 -22.91
N LYS A 218 -8.56 4.46 -22.05
CA LYS A 218 -9.10 3.11 -22.24
C LYS A 218 -10.27 2.91 -21.29
N MET A 219 -11.43 2.50 -21.81
CA MET A 219 -12.63 2.22 -21.00
C MET A 219 -13.47 1.14 -21.68
N ARG A 220 -14.04 0.21 -20.91
CA ARG A 220 -14.79 -0.95 -21.41
C ARG A 220 -14.01 -1.78 -22.46
N GLY A 221 -12.68 -1.83 -22.33
CA GLY A 221 -11.81 -2.56 -23.26
C GLY A 221 -11.39 -1.78 -24.52
N GLU A 222 -12.06 -0.68 -24.84
CA GLU A 222 -11.80 0.14 -26.02
C GLU A 222 -10.85 1.31 -25.73
N ARG A 223 -10.05 1.72 -26.72
CA ARG A 223 -9.18 2.89 -26.65
C ARG A 223 -9.79 4.05 -27.43
N PHE A 224 -9.96 5.18 -26.76
CA PHE A 224 -10.48 6.41 -27.32
C PHE A 224 -9.36 7.45 -27.40
N SER A 225 -9.12 7.98 -28.60
CA SER A 225 -8.22 9.13 -28.82
C SER A 225 -9.07 10.31 -29.28
N LEU A 226 -9.41 11.19 -28.33
CA LEU A 226 -10.34 12.30 -28.54
C LEU A 226 -9.58 13.62 -28.70
N SER A 227 -10.00 14.41 -29.68
CA SER A 227 -9.48 15.76 -29.92
C SER A 227 -10.34 16.82 -29.22
N LYS A 228 -9.74 17.98 -28.92
CA LYS A 228 -10.48 19.15 -28.43
C LYS A 228 -11.61 19.54 -29.39
N GLY A 229 -12.75 19.97 -28.87
CA GLY A 229 -13.93 20.39 -29.63
C GLY A 229 -15.03 19.33 -29.66
N ARG A 230 -15.90 19.41 -30.66
CA ARG A 230 -17.06 18.51 -30.79
C ARG A 230 -16.61 17.07 -31.08
N GLN A 231 -17.07 16.14 -30.26
CA GLN A 231 -16.82 14.71 -30.39
C GLN A 231 -18.12 13.96 -30.14
N ARG A 232 -18.25 12.76 -30.72
CA ARG A 232 -19.37 11.86 -30.47
C ARG A 232 -18.84 10.59 -29.81
N VAL A 233 -19.29 10.30 -28.60
CA VAL A 233 -18.76 9.22 -27.76
C VAL A 233 -19.88 8.40 -27.12
N PRO A 234 -19.62 7.15 -26.70
CA PRO A 234 -20.58 6.35 -25.95
C PRO A 234 -21.04 7.03 -24.64
N GLU A 235 -22.28 6.78 -24.22
CA GLU A 235 -22.89 7.36 -23.01
C GLU A 235 -22.01 7.18 -21.76
N PHE A 236 -21.50 5.97 -21.51
CA PHE A 236 -20.63 5.71 -20.37
C PHE A 236 -19.40 6.63 -20.32
N LEU A 237 -18.83 6.94 -21.50
CA LEU A 237 -17.65 7.78 -21.60
C LEU A 237 -18.03 9.26 -21.49
N ALA A 238 -19.14 9.66 -22.10
CA ALA A 238 -19.68 11.01 -21.98
C ALA A 238 -19.90 11.39 -20.51
N VAL A 239 -20.58 10.53 -19.73
CA VAL A 239 -20.84 10.79 -18.31
C VAL A 239 -19.56 10.88 -17.49
N LEU A 240 -18.57 10.01 -17.74
CA LEU A 240 -17.27 10.09 -17.07
C LEU A 240 -16.57 11.43 -17.34
N LEU A 241 -16.52 11.84 -18.62
CA LEU A 241 -15.83 13.07 -19.03
C LEU A 241 -16.53 14.32 -18.49
N VAL A 242 -17.86 14.35 -18.52
CA VAL A 242 -18.67 15.44 -17.97
C VAL A 242 -18.55 15.50 -16.45
N GLY A 243 -18.65 14.36 -15.75
CA GLY A 243 -18.50 14.29 -14.30
C GLY A 243 -17.11 14.70 -13.80
N ARG A 244 -16.08 14.52 -14.63
CA ARG A 244 -14.70 14.99 -14.39
C ARG A 244 -14.48 16.45 -14.78
N GLY A 245 -15.49 17.14 -15.33
CA GLY A 245 -15.38 18.52 -15.81
C GLY A 245 -14.52 18.69 -17.06
N MET A 246 -14.27 17.61 -17.81
CA MET A 246 -13.45 17.62 -19.02
C MET A 246 -14.26 17.92 -20.28
N ALA A 247 -15.56 17.65 -20.26
CA ALA A 247 -16.47 17.86 -21.38
C ALA A 247 -17.82 18.45 -20.93
N LYS A 248 -18.59 18.97 -21.90
CA LYS A 248 -19.99 19.36 -21.75
C LYS A 248 -20.86 18.62 -22.75
N ILE A 249 -22.09 18.26 -22.38
CA ILE A 249 -23.07 17.69 -23.31
C ILE A 249 -23.57 18.79 -24.24
N ILE A 250 -23.64 18.50 -25.54
CA ILE A 250 -24.26 19.37 -26.52
C ILE A 250 -25.70 18.91 -26.69
N TYR A 251 -26.65 19.68 -26.16
CA TYR A 251 -28.07 19.45 -26.43
C TYR A 251 -28.40 19.93 -27.85
N LYS A 252 -29.22 19.17 -28.55
CA LYS A 252 -29.85 19.62 -29.80
C LYS A 252 -30.93 20.64 -29.51
#